data_AF-A0AAU1KWD5-F1
#
_entry.id   AF-A0AAU1KWD5-F1
#
_cell.length_a   1.000
_cell.length_b   1.000
_cell.length_c   1.000
_cell.angle_alpha   90.00
_cell.angle_beta   90.00
_cell.angle_gamma   90.00
#
_symmetry.space_group_name_H-M   'P 1'
#
loop_
_entity.id
_entity.type
_entity.pdbx_description
1 polymer ?
#
loop_
_entity_poly.entity_id
_entity_poly.type
_entity_poly.pdbx_seq_one_letter_code
_entity_poly.pdbx_strand_id
1 'polypeptide(L)'
;MSRPTPRADGVRPPRRPRRLAGLVTAACLALSAVLLSPAPAGAAGSTNRDAFENLGQADRAEWMWGIASDTKLSNMSIPGTHDTLSIHGGAWVQTQEDYGDSANTLAAQLDRGIRAIDIRARVSGGAAFTIHHGVKYQNANFDDVLTKAQSFLRQHPTESIVMRLKAECVYGSESKITECENDPDSTTPDRVREIFGDYVRKYPGLFYAPSVSGGGRAGVPTLGEVRGKVVLGSFDNAGADDSHGLKGFNDRKEDHWEPDSVGQKWGYVKGNVNKAITGNANDLYVTYSSASKFPSLSPTLVAGGYWEVRGGVNTEVPAVNYDLMKHLNSSAGRVGIIMTDFPGWGLVNAIIDHNDDNMVKGGQRSIWLVNADKTYSNSQYQGRCMVRGPEFDAGDGGLVTQRPCQSSPPSSHQWTATKPDTFDGKGYFWIKASNGKCLTMPYNNGTAPAAGTQLFWWPCETRWFSGSQMWNVMPTKLATATGSRPAYYFINNWTGLCLSMDPATASTSGGKVTQDACPK
;
A
#
# COMPACT_ATOMS: atom_id res chain seq x y z
N MET A 1 18.09 80.92 20.30
CA MET A 1 19.27 80.50 21.10
C MET A 1 19.90 79.29 20.43
N SER A 2 21.19 79.03 20.66
CA SER A 2 22.07 78.46 19.63
C SER A 2 22.55 77.02 19.90
N ARG A 3 23.04 76.39 18.81
CA ARG A 3 23.93 75.20 18.71
C ARG A 3 23.30 73.79 18.69
N PRO A 4 23.41 73.12 17.54
CA PRO A 4 23.94 71.77 17.38
C PRO A 4 25.46 71.80 17.09
N THR A 5 26.16 70.69 17.33
CA THR A 5 27.62 70.50 17.16
C THR A 5 27.99 69.47 16.06
N PRO A 6 29.24 69.41 15.55
CA PRO A 6 29.46 69.35 14.09
C PRO A 6 30.11 68.06 13.50
N ARG A 7 30.27 68.06 12.16
CA ARG A 7 31.13 67.18 11.33
C ARG A 7 32.48 67.84 10.99
N ALA A 8 33.51 67.02 10.68
CA ALA A 8 34.68 67.27 9.79
C ALA A 8 35.66 66.05 9.90
N ASP A 9 36.65 65.73 9.04
CA ASP A 9 36.92 65.93 7.59
C ASP A 9 38.17 65.09 7.14
N GLY A 10 38.38 64.90 5.81
CA GLY A 10 39.69 64.74 5.10
C GLY A 10 40.67 63.59 5.44
N VAL A 11 41.07 62.60 4.59
CA VAL A 11 41.66 62.56 3.21
C VAL A 11 43.17 62.88 3.09
N ARG A 12 44.00 61.91 2.62
CA ARG A 12 44.91 62.02 1.44
C ARG A 12 45.67 60.71 1.04
N PRO A 13 45.97 60.46 -0.27
CA PRO A 13 46.76 59.32 -0.82
C PRO A 13 48.16 59.77 -1.37
N PRO A 14 49.07 58.88 -1.88
CA PRO A 14 49.13 58.62 -3.35
C PRO A 14 49.87 57.34 -3.92
N ARG A 15 49.65 57.06 -5.22
CA ARG A 15 50.59 56.56 -6.29
C ARG A 15 51.06 55.08 -6.42
N ARG A 16 51.02 54.60 -7.69
CA ARG A 16 51.68 53.39 -8.28
C ARG A 16 52.97 53.80 -9.04
N PRO A 17 53.87 52.84 -9.39
CA PRO A 17 54.15 52.58 -10.81
C PRO A 17 54.23 51.07 -11.22
N ARG A 18 54.93 50.74 -12.32
CA ARG A 18 54.70 49.61 -13.25
C ARG A 18 55.60 48.36 -13.08
N ARG A 19 55.24 47.29 -13.82
CA ARG A 19 55.82 45.92 -13.88
C ARG A 19 57.07 45.78 -14.78
N LEU A 20 57.89 44.75 -14.51
CA LEU A 20 58.61 43.84 -15.44
C LEU A 20 59.09 42.62 -14.57
N ALA A 21 58.60 41.39 -14.76
CA ALA A 21 58.99 40.36 -15.75
C ALA A 21 60.22 39.50 -15.31
N GLY A 22 60.06 38.17 -15.14
CA GLY A 22 61.16 37.27 -14.76
C GLY A 22 60.77 35.87 -14.22
N LEU A 23 60.44 34.95 -15.13
CA LEU A 23 60.41 33.46 -15.08
C LEU A 23 60.81 32.65 -13.81
N VAL A 24 59.95 31.65 -13.52
CA VAL A 24 60.25 30.25 -13.09
C VAL A 24 60.85 29.97 -11.70
N THR A 25 60.05 29.33 -10.83
CA THR A 25 60.34 27.98 -10.29
C THR A 25 59.05 27.33 -9.75
N ALA A 26 59.05 26.00 -9.62
CA ALA A 26 57.85 25.17 -9.50
C ALA A 26 57.54 24.68 -8.07
N ALA A 27 56.45 23.92 -7.95
CA ALA A 27 56.01 23.08 -6.82
C ALA A 27 55.41 23.80 -5.58
N CYS A 28 54.07 23.77 -5.49
CA CYS A 28 53.28 23.30 -4.32
C CYS A 28 51.78 23.67 -4.43
N LEU A 29 51.03 23.04 -5.36
CA LEU A 29 49.56 23.07 -5.35
C LEU A 29 48.98 21.74 -5.88
N ALA A 30 48.89 20.74 -5.02
CA ALA A 30 48.22 19.46 -5.32
C ALA A 30 47.74 18.77 -4.03
N LEU A 31 46.83 19.39 -3.26
CA LEU A 31 46.20 18.77 -2.08
C LEU A 31 44.94 19.54 -1.60
N SER A 32 43.91 19.65 -2.45
CA SER A 32 42.54 20.03 -2.05
C SER A 32 41.51 19.78 -3.16
N ALA A 33 41.53 18.57 -3.72
CA ALA A 33 40.49 18.07 -4.61
C ALA A 33 40.28 16.57 -4.42
N VAL A 34 40.10 16.14 -3.16
CA VAL A 34 39.50 14.82 -2.90
C VAL A 34 38.05 14.93 -3.35
N LEU A 35 37.75 14.21 -4.41
CA LEU A 35 36.43 14.17 -5.03
C LEU A 35 35.39 13.77 -3.97
N LEU A 36 34.44 14.67 -3.71
CA LEU A 36 33.09 14.26 -3.32
C LEU A 36 32.41 13.65 -4.56
N SER A 37 32.92 12.51 -5.00
CA SER A 37 32.16 11.61 -5.86
C SER A 37 30.87 11.29 -5.11
N PRO A 38 29.67 11.60 -5.65
CA PRO A 38 28.47 11.04 -5.08
C PRO A 38 28.66 9.51 -5.11
N ALA A 39 28.60 8.87 -3.95
CA ALA A 39 28.47 7.43 -3.90
C ALA A 39 27.29 7.07 -4.80
N PRO A 40 27.38 6.02 -5.64
CA PRO A 40 26.23 5.59 -6.42
C PRO A 40 25.09 5.36 -5.43
N ALA A 41 24.00 6.10 -5.59
CA ALA A 41 22.81 5.88 -4.78
C ALA A 41 22.42 4.42 -5.00
N GLY A 42 22.56 3.61 -3.94
CA GLY A 42 22.20 2.20 -4.00
C GLY A 42 20.77 2.09 -4.53
N ALA A 43 20.53 1.14 -5.43
CA ALA A 43 19.18 0.89 -5.91
C ALA A 43 18.29 0.68 -4.68
N ALA A 44 17.22 1.45 -4.55
CA ALA A 44 16.40 1.43 -3.35
C ALA A 44 15.87 -0.02 -3.15
N GLY A 45 16.08 -0.61 -1.97
CA GLY A 45 15.79 -2.03 -1.73
C GLY A 45 16.97 -2.96 -2.01
N SER A 46 18.21 -2.49 -1.77
CA SER A 46 19.43 -3.29 -1.98
C SER A 46 20.34 -3.42 -0.75
N THR A 47 19.99 -2.82 0.39
CA THR A 47 20.80 -2.83 1.62
C THR A 47 20.09 -3.54 2.77
N ASN A 48 20.83 -4.00 3.79
CA ASN A 48 20.23 -4.58 4.99
C ASN A 48 19.26 -3.59 5.68
N ARG A 49 19.59 -2.30 5.67
CA ARG A 49 18.73 -1.21 6.18
C ARG A 49 17.42 -1.02 5.39
N ASP A 50 17.32 -1.54 4.17
CA ASP A 50 16.05 -1.57 3.45
C ASP A 50 15.21 -2.80 3.82
N ALA A 51 15.83 -3.85 4.35
CA ALA A 51 15.19 -5.12 4.70
C ALA A 51 14.82 -5.24 6.18
N PHE A 52 15.44 -4.45 7.06
CA PHE A 52 15.34 -4.60 8.52
C PHE A 52 15.25 -3.25 9.25
N GLU A 53 14.40 -3.20 10.30
CA GLU A 53 14.23 -2.11 11.28
C GLU A 53 14.08 -0.72 10.64
N ASN A 54 13.25 -0.66 9.60
CA ASN A 54 12.99 0.53 8.81
C ASN A 54 11.73 0.35 7.95
N LEU A 55 10.56 0.23 8.57
CA LEU A 55 9.27 0.12 7.88
C LEU A 55 8.95 1.27 6.89
N GLY A 56 9.69 2.39 6.95
CA GLY A 56 9.65 3.45 5.93
C GLY A 56 8.50 4.44 6.08
N GLN A 57 8.04 4.99 4.94
CA GLN A 57 6.99 6.01 4.87
C GLN A 57 5.59 5.38 4.72
N ALA A 58 4.56 6.10 5.17
CA ALA A 58 3.16 5.69 5.10
C ALA A 58 2.56 5.82 3.68
N ASP A 59 3.21 5.23 2.67
CA ASP A 59 2.84 5.31 1.24
C ASP A 59 2.43 3.95 0.63
N ARG A 60 2.09 2.97 1.48
CA ARG A 60 1.64 1.61 1.09
C ARG A 60 0.29 1.22 1.71
N ALA A 61 -0.47 2.18 2.20
CA ALA A 61 -1.77 1.99 2.84
C ALA A 61 -2.86 1.36 1.94
N GLU A 62 -2.69 1.32 0.60
CA GLU A 62 -3.74 0.81 -0.30
C GLU A 62 -3.33 -0.34 -1.22
N TRP A 63 -2.13 -0.93 -1.14
CA TRP A 63 -1.56 -1.76 -2.22
C TRP A 63 -2.44 -2.90 -2.78
N MET A 64 -3.33 -3.53 -1.99
CA MET A 64 -4.21 -4.62 -2.48
C MET A 64 -5.26 -4.13 -3.49
N TRP A 65 -5.44 -2.83 -3.63
CA TRP A 65 -6.37 -2.23 -4.58
C TRP A 65 -6.17 -2.68 -6.03
N GLY A 66 -4.91 -2.85 -6.46
CA GLY A 66 -4.55 -3.08 -7.87
C GLY A 66 -4.75 -4.53 -8.31
N ILE A 67 -4.98 -5.43 -7.35
CA ILE A 67 -5.09 -6.87 -7.52
C ILE A 67 -6.52 -7.24 -7.91
N ALA A 68 -6.68 -8.17 -8.84
CA ALA A 68 -7.98 -8.59 -9.35
C ALA A 68 -8.86 -9.19 -8.23
N SER A 69 -10.15 -8.86 -8.22
CA SER A 69 -11.05 -9.25 -7.12
C SER A 69 -11.40 -10.74 -7.09
N ASP A 70 -11.12 -11.48 -8.15
CA ASP A 70 -11.22 -12.94 -8.24
C ASP A 70 -9.94 -13.68 -7.80
N THR A 71 -8.83 -12.96 -7.57
CA THR A 71 -7.61 -13.52 -6.97
C THR A 71 -7.92 -14.10 -5.59
N LYS A 72 -7.70 -15.41 -5.40
CA LYS A 72 -7.78 -16.06 -4.08
C LYS A 72 -6.69 -15.55 -3.14
N LEU A 73 -6.98 -15.45 -1.84
CA LEU A 73 -5.94 -15.13 -0.84
C LEU A 73 -4.79 -16.14 -0.85
N SER A 74 -5.07 -17.41 -1.17
CA SER A 74 -4.05 -18.44 -1.39
C SER A 74 -3.11 -18.12 -2.55
N ASN A 75 -3.54 -17.29 -3.52
CA ASN A 75 -2.72 -16.91 -4.67
C ASN A 75 -1.99 -15.57 -4.49
N MET A 76 -2.09 -14.92 -3.33
CA MET A 76 -1.46 -13.63 -3.04
C MET A 76 -0.14 -13.78 -2.30
N SER A 77 0.72 -12.77 -2.44
CA SER A 77 1.93 -12.58 -1.63
C SER A 77 1.65 -11.46 -0.64
N ILE A 78 1.68 -11.76 0.67
CA ILE A 78 1.16 -10.85 1.70
C ILE A 78 2.24 -10.62 2.77
N PRO A 79 2.74 -9.38 2.93
CA PRO A 79 3.68 -9.05 4.01
C PRO A 79 2.95 -9.03 5.35
N GLY A 80 3.60 -9.59 6.36
CA GLY A 80 3.06 -9.75 7.70
C GLY A 80 4.10 -9.62 8.81
N THR A 81 3.62 -9.42 10.03
CA THR A 81 4.45 -9.30 11.23
C THR A 81 4.17 -10.43 12.22
N HIS A 82 5.24 -11.04 12.73
CA HIS A 82 5.22 -12.03 13.79
C HIS A 82 5.15 -11.32 15.15
N ASP A 83 4.27 -11.77 16.05
CA ASP A 83 3.97 -11.05 17.29
C ASP A 83 3.76 -9.54 17.04
N THR A 84 2.75 -9.20 16.23
CA THR A 84 2.55 -7.88 15.58
C THR A 84 2.67 -6.66 16.50
N LEU A 85 2.41 -6.81 17.80
CA LEU A 85 2.48 -5.76 18.81
C LEU A 85 3.55 -5.98 19.88
N SER A 86 4.48 -6.92 19.70
CA SER A 86 5.53 -7.17 20.69
C SER A 86 6.66 -6.14 20.60
N ILE A 87 6.42 -5.01 21.25
CA ILE A 87 7.30 -3.84 21.36
C ILE A 87 7.92 -3.71 22.77
N HIS A 88 7.42 -4.46 23.76
CA HIS A 88 7.85 -4.45 25.16
C HIS A 88 8.49 -5.77 25.60
N GLY A 89 9.31 -5.70 26.65
CA GLY A 89 9.93 -6.87 27.30
C GLY A 89 11.43 -7.02 27.03
N GLY A 90 12.03 -6.14 26.23
CA GLY A 90 13.46 -6.13 25.92
C GLY A 90 13.85 -7.11 24.81
N ALA A 91 15.16 -7.23 24.54
CA ALA A 91 15.70 -7.85 23.33
C ALA A 91 15.31 -9.32 23.07
N TRP A 92 14.78 -10.05 24.05
CA TRP A 92 14.31 -11.44 23.89
C TRP A 92 12.82 -11.56 23.57
N VAL A 93 12.06 -10.48 23.73
CA VAL A 93 10.60 -10.43 23.61
C VAL A 93 10.19 -9.45 22.50
N GLN A 94 10.90 -8.34 22.35
CA GLN A 94 10.62 -7.38 21.29
C GLN A 94 10.93 -7.99 19.91
N THR A 95 9.93 -7.95 19.02
CA THR A 95 10.00 -8.45 17.63
C THR A 95 9.67 -7.36 16.61
N GLN A 96 9.14 -6.22 17.04
CA GLN A 96 8.67 -5.14 16.17
C GLN A 96 9.24 -3.78 16.58
N GLU A 97 9.31 -2.88 15.60
CA GLU A 97 9.57 -1.45 15.80
C GLU A 97 8.45 -0.81 16.66
N ASP A 98 8.83 0.07 17.58
CA ASP A 98 7.89 0.77 18.46
C ASP A 98 7.36 2.06 17.79
N TYR A 99 6.07 2.05 17.45
CA TYR A 99 5.29 3.23 17.05
C TYR A 99 4.14 3.53 18.05
N GLY A 100 4.22 2.96 19.26
CA GLY A 100 3.37 3.26 20.41
C GLY A 100 2.34 2.18 20.78
N ASP A 101 2.00 2.23 22.07
CA ASP A 101 0.99 1.43 22.79
C ASP A 101 -0.43 1.54 22.22
N SER A 102 -1.38 0.77 22.78
CA SER A 102 -2.80 0.77 22.36
C SER A 102 -2.97 0.53 20.86
N ALA A 103 -2.18 -0.41 20.34
CA ALA A 103 -2.10 -0.79 18.93
C ALA A 103 -1.78 0.37 17.96
N ASN A 104 -1.12 1.46 18.38
CA ASN A 104 -0.60 2.46 17.45
C ASN A 104 0.46 1.86 16.51
N THR A 105 1.30 0.94 17.01
CA THR A 105 2.18 0.09 16.20
C THR A 105 1.48 -0.67 15.07
N LEU A 106 0.27 -1.20 15.30
CA LEU A 106 -0.52 -1.83 14.24
C LEU A 106 -0.94 -0.82 13.17
N ALA A 107 -1.40 0.38 13.55
CA ALA A 107 -1.77 1.42 12.59
C ALA A 107 -0.57 1.80 11.70
N ALA A 108 0.60 2.03 12.32
CA ALA A 108 1.82 2.36 11.60
C ALA A 108 2.26 1.26 10.61
N GLN A 109 2.12 -0.02 10.97
CA GLN A 109 2.38 -1.16 10.11
C GLN A 109 1.40 -1.26 8.93
N LEU A 110 0.09 -1.08 9.17
CA LEU A 110 -0.94 -1.12 8.13
C LEU A 110 -0.72 -0.02 7.07
N ASP A 111 -0.43 1.21 7.50
CA ASP A 111 -0.14 2.33 6.59
C ASP A 111 1.11 2.09 5.71
N ARG A 112 2.00 1.20 6.16
CA ARG A 112 3.27 0.82 5.53
C ARG A 112 3.21 -0.51 4.79
N GLY A 113 2.01 -1.06 4.61
CA GLY A 113 1.74 -2.17 3.69
C GLY A 113 1.58 -3.55 4.34
N ILE A 114 1.80 -3.69 5.65
CA ILE A 114 1.52 -4.95 6.37
C ILE A 114 0.02 -5.29 6.26
N ARG A 115 -0.30 -6.55 5.96
CA ARG A 115 -1.70 -7.03 5.83
C ARG A 115 -1.93 -8.38 6.50
N ALA A 116 -0.89 -9.12 6.86
CA ALA A 116 -1.01 -10.30 7.72
C ALA A 116 -0.51 -9.97 9.13
N ILE A 117 -1.29 -10.28 10.16
CA ILE A 117 -0.99 -9.94 11.55
C ILE A 117 -1.08 -11.16 12.46
N ASP A 118 -0.08 -11.34 13.32
CA ASP A 118 -0.04 -12.36 14.37
C ASP A 118 -0.39 -11.70 15.71
N ILE A 119 -1.59 -11.98 16.21
CA ILE A 119 -2.15 -11.42 17.44
C ILE A 119 -2.21 -12.51 18.49
N ARG A 120 -1.49 -12.31 19.59
CA ARG A 120 -1.40 -13.27 20.69
C ARG A 120 -2.05 -12.71 21.94
N ALA A 121 -3.06 -13.43 22.43
CA ALA A 121 -4.00 -12.96 23.42
C ALA A 121 -3.97 -13.84 24.68
N ARG A 122 -4.00 -13.18 25.83
CA ARG A 122 -4.21 -13.78 27.15
C ARG A 122 -5.61 -13.43 27.63
N VAL A 123 -6.32 -14.36 28.28
CA VAL A 123 -7.58 -14.02 28.98
C VAL A 123 -7.25 -13.27 30.27
N SER A 124 -7.91 -12.14 30.47
CA SER A 124 -7.84 -11.35 31.71
C SER A 124 -9.25 -10.98 32.19
N GLY A 125 -9.43 -10.95 33.52
CA GLY A 125 -10.72 -10.73 34.18
C GLY A 125 -11.82 -11.73 33.78
N GLY A 126 -11.43 -12.90 33.25
CA GLY A 126 -12.32 -13.93 32.72
C GLY A 126 -13.18 -13.53 31.52
N ALA A 127 -13.00 -12.35 30.93
CA ALA A 127 -13.92 -11.79 29.94
C ALA A 127 -13.28 -10.94 28.83
N ALA A 128 -11.97 -10.65 28.90
CA ALA A 128 -11.28 -9.80 27.93
C ALA A 128 -9.97 -10.43 27.43
N PHE A 129 -9.50 -9.98 26.27
CA PHE A 129 -8.21 -10.34 25.71
C PHE A 129 -7.21 -9.19 25.82
N THR A 130 -6.15 -9.40 26.60
CA THR A 130 -4.94 -8.56 26.65
C THR A 130 -3.88 -9.10 25.70
N ILE A 131 -3.14 -8.24 24.99
CA ILE A 131 -2.10 -8.68 24.03
C ILE A 131 -0.78 -8.94 24.75
N HIS A 132 -0.16 -10.07 24.44
CA HIS A 132 0.99 -10.63 25.14
C HIS A 132 2.03 -11.23 24.19
N HIS A 133 3.28 -11.28 24.62
CA HIS A 133 4.28 -12.22 24.14
C HIS A 133 4.87 -12.93 25.37
N GLY A 134 4.53 -14.21 25.52
CA GLY A 134 4.66 -14.97 26.76
C GLY A 134 4.11 -14.21 27.97
N VAL A 135 4.89 -14.18 29.05
CA VAL A 135 4.55 -13.46 30.29
C VAL A 135 4.47 -11.92 30.15
N LYS A 136 4.87 -11.33 29.02
CA LYS A 136 4.93 -9.86 28.86
C LYS A 136 3.69 -9.31 28.17
N TYR A 137 2.91 -8.54 28.93
CA TYR A 137 1.87 -7.67 28.40
C TYR A 137 2.48 -6.59 27.50
N GLN A 138 1.81 -6.32 26.38
CA GLN A 138 2.31 -5.44 25.31
C GLN A 138 1.58 -4.09 25.24
N ASN A 139 1.04 -3.62 26.38
CA ASN A 139 0.34 -2.34 26.52
C ASN A 139 -0.78 -2.11 25.47
N ALA A 140 -1.44 -3.20 25.05
CA ALA A 140 -2.55 -3.19 24.10
C ALA A 140 -3.53 -4.31 24.40
N ASN A 141 -4.80 -4.09 24.08
CA ASN A 141 -5.89 -5.05 24.21
C ASN A 141 -6.47 -5.41 22.84
N PHE A 142 -7.23 -6.50 22.75
CA PHE A 142 -7.82 -6.91 21.48
C PHE A 142 -8.87 -5.91 20.95
N ASP A 143 -9.51 -5.15 21.82
CA ASP A 143 -10.34 -3.99 21.41
C ASP A 143 -9.55 -2.93 20.65
N ASP A 144 -8.30 -2.66 21.04
CA ASP A 144 -7.44 -1.70 20.33
C ASP A 144 -7.11 -2.25 18.93
N VAL A 145 -6.73 -3.53 18.84
CA VAL A 145 -6.45 -4.23 17.57
C VAL A 145 -7.65 -4.11 16.62
N LEU A 146 -8.86 -4.47 17.08
CA LEU A 146 -10.06 -4.44 16.25
C LEU A 146 -10.51 -3.01 15.90
N THR A 147 -10.35 -2.06 16.81
CA THR A 147 -10.64 -0.64 16.55
C THR A 147 -9.71 -0.07 15.47
N LYS A 148 -8.40 -0.33 15.56
CA LYS A 148 -7.42 0.12 14.56
C LYS A 148 -7.64 -0.56 13.22
N ALA A 149 -7.86 -1.88 13.20
CA ALA A 149 -8.18 -2.63 11.98
C ALA A 149 -9.47 -2.13 11.31
N GLN A 150 -10.55 -1.89 12.07
CA GLN A 150 -11.79 -1.32 11.54
C GLN A 150 -11.59 0.10 11.00
N SER A 151 -10.85 0.94 11.71
CA SER A 151 -10.53 2.30 11.27
C SER A 151 -9.77 2.30 9.94
N PHE A 152 -8.76 1.45 9.81
CA PHE A 152 -7.96 1.28 8.60
C PHE A 152 -8.83 0.78 7.43
N LEU A 153 -9.59 -0.30 7.63
CA LEU A 153 -10.45 -0.89 6.57
C LEU A 153 -11.60 0.03 6.14
N ARG A 154 -12.05 0.95 6.99
CA ARG A 154 -13.01 2.01 6.61
C ARG A 154 -12.38 3.12 5.76
N GLN A 155 -11.11 3.44 6.00
CA GLN A 155 -10.37 4.45 5.23
C GLN A 155 -9.87 3.87 3.89
N HIS A 156 -9.48 2.60 3.87
CA HIS A 156 -8.97 1.88 2.71
C HIS A 156 -9.84 0.65 2.40
N PRO A 157 -11.08 0.85 1.90
CA PRO A 157 -12.05 -0.23 1.69
C PRO A 157 -11.68 -1.21 0.58
N THR A 158 -10.56 -0.99 -0.13
CA THR A 158 -10.00 -1.98 -1.07
C THR A 158 -9.16 -3.06 -0.42
N GLU A 159 -8.73 -2.85 0.84
CA GLU A 159 -7.80 -3.72 1.53
C GLU A 159 -8.52 -4.83 2.30
N SER A 160 -7.77 -5.86 2.69
CA SER A 160 -8.20 -6.91 3.61
C SER A 160 -7.07 -7.20 4.59
N ILE A 161 -7.39 -7.51 5.83
CA ILE A 161 -6.39 -7.93 6.84
C ILE A 161 -6.56 -9.42 7.08
N VAL A 162 -5.46 -10.19 7.06
CA VAL A 162 -5.44 -11.60 7.47
C VAL A 162 -4.90 -11.66 8.89
N MET A 163 -5.73 -12.08 9.86
CA MET A 163 -5.36 -12.19 11.26
C MET A 163 -5.15 -13.65 11.63
N ARG A 164 -3.97 -13.99 12.17
CA ARG A 164 -3.81 -15.18 12.99
C ARG A 164 -4.02 -14.76 14.45
N LEU A 165 -4.97 -15.41 15.13
CA LEU A 165 -5.21 -15.20 16.55
C LEU A 165 -4.70 -16.42 17.31
N LYS A 166 -4.02 -16.23 18.45
CA LYS A 166 -3.55 -17.31 19.30
C LYS A 166 -3.90 -17.04 20.75
N ALA A 167 -4.39 -18.04 21.48
CA ALA A 167 -4.35 -18.02 22.94
C ALA A 167 -2.89 -18.22 23.38
N GLU A 168 -2.27 -17.20 23.97
CA GLU A 168 -0.83 -17.20 24.25
C GLU A 168 -0.46 -18.11 25.42
N CYS A 169 -1.30 -18.10 26.45
CA CYS A 169 -1.09 -18.85 27.68
C CYS A 169 -1.50 -20.32 27.54
N VAL A 170 -0.79 -21.20 28.24
CA VAL A 170 -1.14 -22.62 28.34
C VAL A 170 -2.39 -22.81 29.20
N TYR A 171 -3.05 -23.96 29.04
CA TYR A 171 -4.14 -24.38 29.90
C TYR A 171 -3.65 -25.44 30.89
N GLY A 172 -3.97 -25.28 32.17
CA GLY A 172 -3.54 -26.21 33.22
C GLY A 172 -2.25 -25.80 33.92
N SER A 173 -2.10 -26.28 35.15
CA SER A 173 -1.19 -25.73 36.17
C SER A 173 0.21 -26.39 36.18
N GLU A 174 0.93 -26.37 35.06
CA GLU A 174 2.39 -26.59 35.06
C GLU A 174 3.10 -25.27 34.76
N SER A 175 3.01 -24.33 35.70
CA SER A 175 3.62 -23.00 35.65
C SER A 175 5.14 -23.09 35.46
N LYS A 176 5.61 -22.94 34.22
CA LYS A 176 7.02 -22.66 33.93
C LYS A 176 7.25 -21.15 34.02
N ILE A 177 8.42 -20.74 34.50
CA ILE A 177 8.81 -19.33 34.71
C ILE A 177 8.65 -18.45 33.44
N THR A 178 8.65 -19.08 32.26
CA THR A 178 8.52 -18.44 30.94
C THR A 178 7.10 -18.46 30.35
N GLU A 179 6.17 -19.20 30.93
CA GLU A 179 4.80 -19.38 30.42
C GLU A 179 3.84 -18.43 31.13
N CYS A 180 2.90 -17.83 30.38
CA CYS A 180 1.86 -17.00 30.99
C CYS A 180 0.67 -17.86 31.43
N GLU A 181 -0.05 -17.38 32.45
CA GLU A 181 -1.26 -17.99 33.00
C GLU A 181 -2.47 -17.12 32.65
N ASN A 182 -3.57 -17.73 32.20
CA ASN A 182 -4.83 -17.00 32.03
C ASN A 182 -5.38 -16.51 33.39
N ASP A 183 -6.25 -15.50 33.36
CA ASP A 183 -6.93 -14.97 34.54
C ASP A 183 -8.46 -15.01 34.31
N PRO A 184 -9.21 -15.91 34.99
CA PRO A 184 -8.72 -16.88 35.96
C PRO A 184 -7.91 -18.02 35.32
N ASP A 185 -7.09 -18.68 36.13
CA ASP A 185 -6.30 -19.87 35.76
C ASP A 185 -7.18 -21.03 35.25
N SER A 186 -8.41 -21.13 35.77
CA SER A 186 -9.45 -22.05 35.35
C SER A 186 -10.05 -21.78 33.96
N THR A 187 -9.48 -20.85 33.17
CA THR A 187 -9.91 -20.56 31.80
C THR A 187 -9.78 -21.80 30.92
N THR A 188 -10.80 -22.08 30.12
CA THR A 188 -10.83 -23.20 29.16
C THR A 188 -10.75 -22.70 27.72
N PRO A 189 -10.40 -23.58 26.75
CA PRO A 189 -10.51 -23.25 25.33
C PRO A 189 -11.92 -22.82 24.90
N ASP A 190 -12.96 -23.41 25.49
CA ASP A 190 -14.35 -22.98 25.26
C ASP A 190 -14.58 -21.54 25.70
N ARG A 191 -14.08 -21.15 26.87
CA ARG A 191 -14.21 -19.77 27.36
C ARG A 191 -13.45 -18.78 26.46
N VAL A 192 -12.29 -19.16 25.95
CA VAL A 192 -11.54 -18.38 24.94
C VAL A 192 -12.37 -18.18 23.67
N ARG A 193 -13.02 -19.23 23.16
CA ARG A 193 -13.91 -19.13 21.99
C ARG A 193 -15.16 -18.29 22.24
N GLU A 194 -15.75 -18.38 23.44
CA GLU A 194 -16.89 -17.57 23.86
C GLU A 194 -16.55 -16.07 23.85
N ILE A 195 -15.42 -15.71 24.49
CA ILE A 195 -14.90 -14.33 24.52
C ILE A 195 -14.61 -13.82 23.10
N PHE A 196 -14.00 -14.64 22.23
CA PHE A 196 -13.82 -14.26 20.83
C PHE A 196 -15.17 -14.03 20.11
N GLY A 197 -16.17 -14.86 20.39
CA GLY A 197 -17.54 -14.68 19.90
C GLY A 197 -18.17 -13.35 20.35
N ASP A 198 -17.90 -12.89 21.57
CA ASP A 198 -18.33 -11.56 22.04
C ASP A 198 -17.65 -10.44 21.25
N TYR A 199 -16.35 -10.55 20.96
CA TYR A 199 -15.66 -9.59 20.08
C TYR A 199 -16.25 -9.59 18.66
N VAL A 200 -16.55 -10.74 18.06
CA VAL A 200 -17.21 -10.82 16.74
C VAL A 200 -18.59 -10.15 16.76
N ARG A 201 -19.36 -10.30 17.84
CA ARG A 201 -20.65 -9.60 18.04
C ARG A 201 -20.49 -8.09 18.22
N LYS A 202 -19.46 -7.66 18.97
CA LYS A 202 -19.15 -6.25 19.28
C LYS A 202 -18.70 -5.45 18.06
N TYR A 203 -18.08 -6.10 17.07
CA TYR A 203 -17.61 -5.47 15.83
C TYR A 203 -18.38 -5.98 14.59
N PRO A 204 -19.69 -5.67 14.46
CA PRO A 204 -20.54 -6.22 13.41
C PRO A 204 -20.02 -5.84 12.02
N GLY A 205 -19.92 -6.85 11.14
CA GLY A 205 -19.46 -6.70 9.77
C GLY A 205 -17.94 -6.53 9.58
N LEU A 206 -17.15 -6.45 10.66
CA LEU A 206 -15.68 -6.34 10.56
C LEU A 206 -15.03 -7.62 10.01
N PHE A 207 -15.52 -8.79 10.43
CA PHE A 207 -14.92 -10.07 10.06
C PHE A 207 -15.55 -10.68 8.80
N TYR A 208 -14.75 -11.45 8.05
CA TYR A 208 -15.26 -12.39 7.05
C TYR A 208 -16.00 -13.53 7.76
N ALA A 209 -17.32 -13.41 7.86
CA ALA A 209 -18.19 -14.24 8.70
C ALA A 209 -17.92 -15.77 8.62
N PRO A 210 -17.69 -16.39 7.45
CA PRO A 210 -17.37 -17.82 7.38
C PRO A 210 -16.15 -18.22 8.22
N SER A 211 -15.10 -17.39 8.25
CA SER A 211 -13.87 -17.66 9.02
C SER A 211 -14.02 -17.54 10.54
N VAL A 212 -15.11 -16.94 11.02
CA VAL A 212 -15.37 -16.69 12.46
C VAL A 212 -16.68 -17.31 12.96
N SER A 213 -17.26 -18.23 12.18
CA SER A 213 -18.62 -18.74 12.41
C SER A 213 -18.73 -19.79 13.53
N GLY A 214 -17.62 -20.43 13.92
CA GLY A 214 -17.62 -21.61 14.80
C GLY A 214 -18.13 -22.90 14.15
N GLY A 215 -18.71 -22.83 12.94
CA GLY A 215 -19.29 -23.97 12.22
C GLY A 215 -18.30 -24.79 11.39
N GLY A 216 -17.02 -24.41 11.40
CA GLY A 216 -15.96 -25.07 10.62
C GLY A 216 -15.04 -24.08 9.91
N ARG A 217 -13.78 -24.47 9.67
CA ARG A 217 -12.82 -23.70 8.85
C ARG A 217 -13.43 -23.36 7.48
N ALA A 218 -13.36 -22.09 7.08
CA ALA A 218 -13.88 -21.62 5.80
C ALA A 218 -13.02 -22.07 4.61
N GLY A 219 -13.61 -22.12 3.41
CA GLY A 219 -12.83 -22.15 2.18
C GLY A 219 -12.00 -20.87 2.04
N VAL A 220 -10.87 -20.94 1.32
CA VAL A 220 -10.03 -19.75 1.08
C VAL A 220 -10.76 -18.79 0.14
N PRO A 221 -11.08 -17.55 0.56
CA PRO A 221 -11.88 -16.62 -0.22
C PRO A 221 -11.05 -15.92 -1.31
N THR A 222 -11.75 -15.26 -2.24
CA THR A 222 -11.14 -14.25 -3.12
C THR A 222 -11.00 -12.91 -2.41
N LEU A 223 -10.05 -12.09 -2.86
CA LEU A 223 -9.82 -10.75 -2.34
C LEU A 223 -11.12 -9.91 -2.38
N GLY A 224 -11.91 -10.03 -3.45
CA GLY A 224 -13.20 -9.38 -3.61
C GLY A 224 -14.24 -9.72 -2.54
N GLU A 225 -14.25 -10.95 -2.03
CA GLU A 225 -15.16 -11.37 -0.95
C GLU A 225 -14.78 -10.76 0.41
N VAL A 226 -13.52 -10.33 0.58
CA VAL A 226 -12.94 -9.92 1.86
C VAL A 226 -12.47 -8.46 1.93
N ARG A 227 -12.56 -7.69 0.84
CA ARG A 227 -12.28 -6.25 0.88
C ARG A 227 -13.12 -5.56 1.97
N GLY A 228 -12.49 -4.69 2.75
CA GLY A 228 -13.05 -4.04 3.92
C GLY A 228 -13.20 -4.92 5.17
N LYS A 229 -12.63 -6.14 5.19
CA LYS A 229 -12.81 -7.11 6.30
C LYS A 229 -11.49 -7.63 6.87
N VAL A 230 -11.59 -8.15 8.11
CA VAL A 230 -10.59 -9.00 8.75
C VAL A 230 -10.96 -10.46 8.47
N VAL A 231 -10.02 -11.22 7.91
CA VAL A 231 -10.15 -12.67 7.68
C VAL A 231 -9.37 -13.37 8.77
N LEU A 232 -10.03 -14.23 9.54
CA LEU A 232 -9.34 -15.08 10.50
C LEU A 232 -8.63 -16.19 9.71
N GLY A 233 -7.30 -16.20 9.74
CA GLY A 233 -6.46 -17.22 9.11
C GLY A 233 -6.46 -18.52 9.92
N SER A 234 -6.17 -18.42 11.21
CA SER A 234 -6.35 -19.50 12.19
C SER A 234 -6.65 -18.93 13.59
N PHE A 235 -7.24 -19.77 14.45
CA PHE A 235 -7.37 -19.52 15.87
C PHE A 235 -6.59 -20.59 16.64
N ASP A 236 -5.31 -20.33 16.85
CA ASP A 236 -4.38 -21.29 17.44
C ASP A 236 -4.55 -21.38 18.97
N ASN A 237 -4.34 -22.57 19.53
CA ASN A 237 -4.49 -22.85 20.96
C ASN A 237 -5.89 -22.50 21.52
N ALA A 238 -6.95 -22.51 20.70
CA ALA A 238 -8.34 -22.30 21.11
C ALA A 238 -9.18 -23.60 21.06
N GLY A 239 -8.55 -24.73 21.38
CA GLY A 239 -9.13 -26.08 21.36
C GLY A 239 -8.88 -26.84 20.06
N ALA A 240 -9.20 -28.13 20.06
CA ALA A 240 -8.92 -29.05 18.93
C ALA A 240 -9.96 -29.00 17.80
N ASP A 241 -11.03 -28.23 17.98
CA ASP A 241 -12.17 -28.19 17.08
C ASP A 241 -11.89 -27.21 15.94
N ASP A 242 -11.77 -27.73 14.71
CA ASP A 242 -11.50 -27.02 13.44
C ASP A 242 -12.66 -26.09 12.99
N SER A 243 -13.08 -25.23 13.92
CA SER A 243 -14.30 -24.44 13.95
C SER A 243 -14.12 -23.02 13.40
N HIS A 244 -12.87 -22.53 13.39
CA HIS A 244 -12.49 -21.16 13.08
C HIS A 244 -11.27 -21.12 12.14
N GLY A 245 -11.15 -20.06 11.35
CA GLY A 245 -10.04 -19.86 10.43
C GLY A 245 -10.32 -20.29 8.98
N LEU A 246 -9.26 -20.37 8.18
CA LEU A 246 -9.28 -20.88 6.80
C LEU A 246 -8.75 -22.32 6.72
N LYS A 247 -9.35 -23.13 5.85
CA LYS A 247 -8.79 -24.43 5.44
C LYS A 247 -7.41 -24.22 4.81
N GLY A 248 -6.44 -25.03 5.18
CA GLY A 248 -5.09 -24.96 4.60
C GLY A 248 -4.12 -23.98 5.25
N PHE A 249 -4.56 -23.08 6.15
CA PHE A 249 -3.71 -21.98 6.64
C PHE A 249 -2.40 -22.44 7.32
N ASN A 250 -2.47 -23.51 8.11
CA ASN A 250 -1.31 -24.06 8.83
C ASN A 250 -0.66 -25.27 8.12
N ASP A 251 -1.22 -25.74 7.00
CA ASP A 251 -0.83 -27.02 6.36
C ASP A 251 0.55 -26.95 5.65
N ARG A 252 0.97 -25.75 5.22
CA ARG A 252 2.25 -25.49 4.55
C ARG A 252 3.00 -24.35 5.25
N LYS A 253 3.00 -24.45 6.58
CA LYS A 253 3.67 -23.50 7.46
C LYS A 253 5.15 -23.84 7.60
N GLU A 254 6.00 -22.82 7.52
CA GLU A 254 7.37 -22.85 7.99
C GLU A 254 7.48 -22.00 9.25
N ASP A 255 7.87 -22.63 10.36
CA ASP A 255 7.84 -22.09 11.73
C ASP A 255 8.88 -22.78 12.64
N HIS A 256 10.06 -23.12 12.11
CA HIS A 256 11.20 -23.49 12.93
C HIS A 256 11.71 -22.23 13.63
N TRP A 257 11.23 -22.01 14.86
CA TRP A 257 11.44 -20.79 15.62
C TRP A 257 12.70 -20.80 16.50
N GLU A 258 13.29 -21.98 16.81
CA GLU A 258 14.56 -22.13 17.57
C GLU A 258 15.76 -22.67 16.74
N PRO A 259 16.23 -21.95 15.71
CA PRO A 259 17.34 -22.37 14.87
C PRO A 259 18.69 -22.33 15.60
N ASP A 260 19.59 -23.25 15.27
CA ASP A 260 20.99 -23.25 15.73
C ASP A 260 21.82 -22.09 15.14
N SER A 261 21.41 -21.54 14.00
CA SER A 261 22.08 -20.42 13.34
C SER A 261 21.14 -19.66 12.40
N VAL A 262 21.47 -18.40 12.12
CA VAL A 262 20.75 -17.56 11.15
C VAL A 262 20.73 -18.20 9.76
N GLY A 263 21.82 -18.84 9.35
CA GLY A 263 21.91 -19.59 8.08
C GLY A 263 21.00 -20.83 8.01
N GLN A 264 20.79 -21.53 9.13
CA GLN A 264 19.85 -22.65 9.21
C GLN A 264 18.40 -22.13 9.06
N LYS A 265 18.04 -21.06 9.76
CA LYS A 265 16.73 -20.39 9.61
C LYS A 265 16.48 -19.95 8.17
N TRP A 266 17.47 -19.31 7.55
CA TRP A 266 17.39 -18.91 6.15
C TRP A 266 17.15 -20.10 5.22
N GLY A 267 17.81 -21.24 5.45
CA GLY A 267 17.58 -22.48 4.72
C GLY A 267 16.11 -22.93 4.76
N TYR A 268 15.47 -22.88 5.93
CA TYR A 268 14.05 -23.21 6.09
C TYR A 268 13.14 -22.20 5.38
N VAL A 269 13.34 -20.90 5.61
CA VAL A 269 12.57 -19.79 5.00
C VAL A 269 12.61 -19.87 3.47
N LYS A 270 13.82 -19.95 2.90
CA LYS A 270 14.03 -20.11 1.45
C LYS A 270 13.37 -21.39 0.93
N GLY A 271 13.45 -22.48 1.70
CA GLY A 271 12.81 -23.75 1.38
C GLY A 271 11.29 -23.62 1.21
N ASN A 272 10.60 -22.90 2.09
CA ASN A 272 9.14 -22.74 2.01
C ASN A 272 8.72 -21.71 0.95
N VAL A 273 9.46 -20.60 0.81
CA VAL A 273 9.23 -19.60 -0.26
C VAL A 273 9.35 -20.25 -1.65
N ASN A 274 10.36 -21.10 -1.89
CA ASN A 274 10.50 -21.84 -3.15
C ASN A 274 9.33 -22.82 -3.41
N LYS A 275 8.79 -23.45 -2.36
CA LYS A 275 7.57 -24.28 -2.46
C LYS A 275 6.34 -23.42 -2.75
N ALA A 276 6.25 -22.20 -2.23
CA ALA A 276 5.15 -21.28 -2.54
C ALA A 276 5.18 -20.82 -4.00
N ILE A 277 6.36 -20.48 -4.53
CA ILE A 277 6.58 -20.08 -5.93
C ILE A 277 6.13 -21.17 -6.92
N THR A 278 6.37 -22.43 -6.58
CA THR A 278 6.12 -23.58 -7.46
C THR A 278 4.86 -24.38 -7.10
N GLY A 279 4.19 -24.06 -5.99
CA GLY A 279 3.06 -24.79 -5.44
C GLY A 279 1.71 -24.43 -6.07
N ASN A 280 0.66 -25.16 -5.71
CA ASN A 280 -0.69 -24.93 -6.23
C ASN A 280 -1.23 -23.55 -5.80
N ALA A 281 -1.88 -22.82 -6.71
CA ALA A 281 -2.49 -21.51 -6.45
C ALA A 281 -3.61 -21.53 -5.38
N ASN A 282 -4.20 -22.70 -5.10
CA ASN A 282 -5.22 -22.88 -4.06
C ASN A 282 -4.63 -23.13 -2.66
N ASP A 283 -3.32 -23.38 -2.58
CA ASP A 283 -2.65 -23.70 -1.33
C ASP A 283 -2.20 -22.43 -0.60
N LEU A 284 -2.59 -22.27 0.66
CA LEU A 284 -2.00 -21.26 1.54
C LEU A 284 -0.60 -21.71 1.97
N TYR A 285 0.36 -20.79 1.85
CA TYR A 285 1.70 -20.91 2.40
C TYR A 285 1.90 -19.80 3.43
N VAL A 286 2.43 -20.15 4.60
CA VAL A 286 2.75 -19.19 5.67
C VAL A 286 4.21 -19.43 6.06
N THR A 287 5.06 -18.42 5.94
CA THR A 287 6.49 -18.54 6.24
C THR A 287 6.85 -17.52 7.31
N TYR A 288 7.24 -17.99 8.49
CA TYR A 288 7.82 -17.16 9.54
C TYR A 288 9.32 -17.00 9.28
N SER A 289 9.76 -15.79 8.92
CA SER A 289 11.19 -15.44 8.90
C SER A 289 11.74 -15.19 10.31
N SER A 290 10.85 -14.85 11.25
CA SER A 290 11.11 -14.68 12.68
C SER A 290 11.63 -15.95 13.35
N ALA A 291 12.51 -15.79 14.32
CA ALA A 291 13.05 -16.86 15.15
C ALA A 291 13.88 -16.28 16.32
N SER A 292 14.06 -17.07 17.37
CA SER A 292 15.01 -16.80 18.45
C SER A 292 15.50 -18.09 19.10
N LYS A 293 16.69 -18.07 19.70
CA LYS A 293 17.22 -19.17 20.49
C LYS A 293 17.97 -18.60 21.68
N PHE A 294 17.39 -18.73 22.88
CA PHE A 294 18.05 -18.25 24.09
C PHE A 294 19.25 -19.16 24.44
N PRO A 295 20.41 -18.62 24.87
CA PRO A 295 20.79 -17.20 24.98
C PRO A 295 21.59 -16.68 23.76
N SER A 296 21.65 -17.41 22.64
CA SER A 296 22.59 -17.17 21.54
C SER A 296 22.07 -16.29 20.39
N LEU A 297 20.77 -16.27 20.10
CA LEU A 297 20.19 -15.59 18.95
C LEU A 297 18.87 -14.90 19.34
N SER A 298 18.87 -13.59 19.53
CA SER A 298 17.64 -12.82 19.73
C SER A 298 16.90 -12.58 18.41
N PRO A 299 15.59 -12.24 18.42
CA PRO A 299 14.83 -11.85 17.23
C PRO A 299 15.58 -10.83 16.35
N THR A 300 16.14 -9.79 16.96
CA THR A 300 16.94 -8.75 16.30
C THR A 300 18.16 -9.33 15.56
N LEU A 301 18.88 -10.29 16.16
CA LEU A 301 20.08 -10.90 15.56
C LEU A 301 19.74 -11.84 14.39
N VAL A 302 18.57 -12.50 14.43
CA VAL A 302 18.09 -13.35 13.33
C VAL A 302 17.57 -12.50 12.17
N ALA A 303 16.74 -11.50 12.47
CA ALA A 303 16.13 -10.62 11.47
C ALA A 303 17.15 -9.70 10.78
N GLY A 304 18.02 -9.04 11.57
CA GLY A 304 18.96 -8.00 11.13
C GLY A 304 20.42 -8.43 10.95
N GLY A 305 20.78 -9.66 11.34
CA GLY A 305 22.16 -10.17 11.26
C GLY A 305 23.09 -9.55 12.32
N TYR A 306 24.37 -9.95 12.30
CA TYR A 306 25.35 -9.45 13.26
C TYR A 306 26.81 -9.65 12.79
N TRP A 307 27.76 -9.16 13.58
CA TRP A 307 29.20 -9.31 13.33
C TRP A 307 29.85 -10.15 14.43
N GLU A 308 30.73 -11.08 14.05
CA GLU A 308 31.51 -11.89 14.99
C GLU A 308 32.96 -12.08 14.54
N VAL A 309 33.86 -12.38 15.48
CA VAL A 309 35.28 -12.60 15.19
C VAL A 309 35.53 -14.09 14.94
N ARG A 310 35.80 -14.46 13.68
CA ARG A 310 36.23 -15.82 13.32
C ARG A 310 37.72 -15.80 12.99
N GLY A 311 38.53 -16.52 13.78
CA GLY A 311 39.97 -16.64 13.53
C GLY A 311 40.74 -15.29 13.55
N GLY A 312 40.24 -14.30 14.29
CA GLY A 312 40.81 -12.94 14.32
C GLY A 312 40.27 -11.99 13.25
N VAL A 313 39.32 -12.42 12.41
CA VAL A 313 38.71 -11.59 11.36
C VAL A 313 37.23 -11.31 11.68
N ASN A 314 36.84 -10.02 11.64
CA ASN A 314 35.43 -9.62 11.71
C ASN A 314 34.68 -10.17 10.50
N THR A 315 33.72 -11.05 10.75
CA THR A 315 32.90 -11.73 9.74
C THR A 315 31.45 -11.29 9.93
N GLU A 316 30.79 -10.92 8.84
CA GLU A 316 29.34 -10.64 8.82
C GLU A 316 28.58 -11.97 8.83
N VAL A 317 27.59 -12.09 9.73
CA VAL A 317 26.59 -13.16 9.71
C VAL A 317 25.35 -12.64 8.99
N PRO A 318 24.95 -13.23 7.86
CA PRO A 318 23.84 -12.73 7.05
C PRO A 318 22.52 -12.64 7.82
N ALA A 319 21.73 -11.62 7.50
CA ALA A 319 20.43 -11.34 8.08
C ALA A 319 19.31 -12.06 7.30
N VAL A 320 18.36 -12.73 7.98
CA VAL A 320 17.28 -13.45 7.27
C VAL A 320 16.42 -12.50 6.43
N ASN A 321 16.10 -11.30 6.95
CA ASN A 321 15.28 -10.35 6.19
C ASN A 321 15.99 -9.87 4.92
N TYR A 322 17.31 -9.64 4.98
CA TYR A 322 18.11 -9.19 3.83
C TYR A 322 18.30 -10.27 2.78
N ASP A 323 18.60 -11.51 3.20
CA ASP A 323 18.73 -12.64 2.28
C ASP A 323 17.37 -13.01 1.65
N LEU A 324 16.27 -12.85 2.41
CA LEU A 324 14.92 -12.97 1.87
C LEU A 324 14.63 -11.88 0.83
N MET A 325 14.83 -10.59 1.14
CA MET A 325 14.63 -9.49 0.20
C MET A 325 15.43 -9.70 -1.10
N LYS A 326 16.71 -10.09 -0.99
CA LYS A 326 17.55 -10.44 -2.15
C LYS A 326 16.99 -11.59 -2.98
N HIS A 327 16.53 -12.66 -2.32
CA HIS A 327 15.98 -13.82 -2.99
C HIS A 327 14.69 -13.45 -3.74
N LEU A 328 13.78 -12.73 -3.09
CA LEU A 328 12.54 -12.21 -3.68
C LEU A 328 12.85 -11.36 -4.92
N ASN A 329 13.70 -10.33 -4.79
CA ASN A 329 14.16 -9.45 -5.88
C ASN A 329 14.84 -10.19 -7.07
N SER A 330 15.23 -11.46 -6.90
CA SER A 330 15.84 -12.31 -7.92
C SER A 330 14.90 -13.40 -8.47
N SER A 331 13.62 -13.37 -8.10
CA SER A 331 12.63 -14.42 -8.38
C SER A 331 11.30 -13.83 -8.85
N ALA A 332 10.36 -14.69 -9.24
CA ALA A 332 9.03 -14.30 -9.70
C ALA A 332 7.99 -15.33 -9.26
N GLY A 333 6.70 -14.98 -9.37
CA GLY A 333 5.58 -15.82 -8.91
C GLY A 333 5.25 -15.62 -7.43
N ARG A 334 4.12 -16.19 -6.97
CA ARG A 334 3.58 -15.99 -5.62
C ARG A 334 4.46 -16.59 -4.52
N VAL A 335 4.72 -15.83 -3.44
CA VAL A 335 5.50 -16.29 -2.27
C VAL A 335 4.67 -16.58 -1.00
N GLY A 336 3.37 -16.25 -1.00
CA GLY A 336 2.46 -16.54 0.11
C GLY A 336 2.50 -15.49 1.22
N ILE A 337 2.05 -15.86 2.42
CA ILE A 337 2.09 -14.99 3.60
C ILE A 337 3.48 -15.10 4.24
N ILE A 338 4.16 -13.97 4.42
CA ILE A 338 5.49 -13.90 5.05
C ILE A 338 5.35 -13.13 6.37
N MET A 339 5.50 -13.83 7.50
CA MET A 339 5.48 -13.22 8.83
C MET A 339 6.91 -12.89 9.27
N THR A 340 7.16 -11.64 9.64
CA THR A 340 8.51 -11.09 9.84
C THR A 340 8.69 -10.41 11.19
N ASP A 341 9.91 -10.46 11.73
CA ASP A 341 10.36 -9.57 12.82
C ASP A 341 11.05 -8.35 12.18
N PHE A 342 10.78 -7.16 12.72
CA PHE A 342 11.37 -5.87 12.29
C PHE A 342 11.50 -5.70 10.74
N PRO A 343 10.43 -5.86 9.94
CA PRO A 343 10.51 -5.74 8.48
C PRO A 343 10.93 -4.33 8.02
N GLY A 344 11.86 -4.27 7.08
CA GLY A 344 12.18 -3.05 6.34
C GLY A 344 11.28 -2.83 5.11
N TRP A 345 11.11 -1.57 4.73
CA TRP A 345 10.28 -1.11 3.61
C TRP A 345 10.58 -1.80 2.27
N GLY A 346 11.85 -2.17 2.03
CA GLY A 346 12.31 -2.86 0.83
C GLY A 346 11.90 -4.33 0.81
N LEU A 347 11.94 -5.01 1.96
CA LEU A 347 11.41 -6.36 2.10
C LEU A 347 9.88 -6.38 1.93
N VAL A 348 9.17 -5.41 2.52
CA VAL A 348 7.72 -5.27 2.36
C VAL A 348 7.35 -5.07 0.88
N ASN A 349 8.04 -4.18 0.17
CA ASN A 349 7.82 -3.99 -1.27
C ASN A 349 8.15 -5.24 -2.07
N ALA A 350 9.27 -5.92 -1.81
CA ALA A 350 9.62 -7.16 -2.50
C ALA A 350 8.50 -8.22 -2.39
N ILE A 351 7.89 -8.39 -1.21
CA ILE A 351 6.76 -9.30 -1.01
C ILE A 351 5.50 -8.83 -1.78
N ILE A 352 5.24 -7.51 -1.82
CA ILE A 352 4.10 -6.93 -2.55
C ILE A 352 4.27 -7.10 -4.08
N ASP A 353 5.47 -6.91 -4.61
CA ASP A 353 5.77 -6.99 -6.05
C ASP A 353 5.56 -8.41 -6.61
N HIS A 354 5.67 -9.45 -5.76
CA HIS A 354 5.24 -10.83 -6.03
C HIS A 354 3.70 -11.00 -6.18
N ASN A 355 2.95 -9.93 -6.42
CA ASN A 355 1.57 -9.95 -6.87
C ASN A 355 1.37 -9.41 -8.31
N ASP A 356 2.42 -9.01 -9.04
CA ASP A 356 2.27 -8.40 -10.38
C ASP A 356 1.37 -9.23 -11.32
N ASP A 357 1.51 -10.56 -11.34
CA ASP A 357 0.67 -11.45 -12.16
C ASP A 357 -0.82 -11.44 -11.81
N ASN A 358 -1.17 -11.04 -10.58
CA ASN A 358 -2.56 -10.86 -10.13
C ASN A 358 -3.05 -9.40 -10.25
N MET A 359 -2.18 -8.45 -10.63
CA MET A 359 -2.60 -7.07 -10.87
C MET A 359 -3.58 -7.01 -12.06
N VAL A 360 -4.51 -6.05 -12.03
CA VAL A 360 -5.40 -5.78 -13.17
C VAL A 360 -4.57 -5.19 -14.32
N LYS A 361 -4.07 -6.04 -15.22
CA LYS A 361 -3.22 -5.67 -16.34
C LYS A 361 -4.05 -5.06 -17.49
N GLY A 362 -3.64 -3.87 -17.94
CA GLY A 362 -4.21 -3.17 -19.10
C GLY A 362 -5.15 -2.02 -18.76
N GLY A 363 -5.35 -1.12 -19.73
CA GLY A 363 -6.31 -0.02 -19.62
C GLY A 363 -7.61 -0.30 -20.38
N GLN A 364 -8.64 0.47 -20.08
CA GLN A 364 -9.93 0.44 -20.77
C GLN A 364 -10.23 1.78 -21.45
N ARG A 365 -10.78 1.73 -22.66
CA ARG A 365 -11.14 2.91 -23.46
C ARG A 365 -12.10 3.89 -22.77
N SER A 366 -12.82 3.46 -21.73
CA SER A 366 -13.71 4.29 -20.91
C SER A 366 -13.09 4.82 -19.61
N ILE A 367 -11.87 4.39 -19.26
CA ILE A 367 -11.13 4.87 -18.09
C ILE A 367 -10.17 6.00 -18.50
N TRP A 368 -10.27 7.13 -17.80
CA TRP A 368 -9.49 8.33 -18.05
C TRP A 368 -8.65 8.72 -16.83
N LEU A 369 -7.35 8.84 -17.03
CA LEU A 369 -6.39 9.37 -16.06
C LEU A 369 -6.45 10.89 -16.10
N VAL A 370 -6.71 11.53 -14.96
CA VAL A 370 -6.72 12.99 -14.84
C VAL A 370 -5.36 13.45 -14.30
N ASN A 371 -4.64 14.20 -15.13
CA ASN A 371 -3.29 14.66 -14.81
C ASN A 371 -3.31 16.02 -14.09
N ALA A 372 -2.23 16.35 -13.38
CA ALA A 372 -2.10 17.61 -12.63
C ALA A 372 -2.18 18.86 -13.53
N ASP A 373 -1.82 18.73 -14.81
CA ASP A 373 -1.93 19.75 -15.86
C ASP A 373 -3.36 19.91 -16.42
N LYS A 374 -4.35 19.20 -15.84
CA LYS A 374 -5.77 19.14 -16.23
C LYS A 374 -6.04 18.44 -17.57
N THR A 375 -5.08 17.72 -18.13
CA THR A 375 -5.33 16.84 -19.28
C THR A 375 -5.97 15.52 -18.84
N TYR A 376 -6.87 14.99 -19.67
CA TYR A 376 -7.52 13.70 -19.45
C TYR A 376 -6.93 12.72 -20.46
N SER A 377 -6.07 11.82 -20.00
CA SER A 377 -5.38 10.83 -20.85
C SER A 377 -6.04 9.45 -20.75
N ASN A 378 -6.24 8.78 -21.89
CA ASN A 378 -6.89 7.47 -21.92
C ASN A 378 -5.98 6.37 -21.38
N SER A 379 -6.54 5.43 -20.62
CA SER A 379 -5.76 4.35 -20.02
C SER A 379 -5.37 3.24 -21.01
N GLN A 380 -6.27 2.87 -21.94
CA GLN A 380 -6.02 1.80 -22.92
C GLN A 380 -5.10 2.29 -24.02
N TYR A 381 -5.40 3.47 -24.56
CA TYR A 381 -4.63 4.10 -25.62
C TYR A 381 -3.66 5.10 -25.00
N GLN A 382 -2.58 4.56 -24.43
CA GLN A 382 -1.58 5.33 -23.70
C GLN A 382 -1.00 6.48 -24.54
N GLY A 383 -0.75 7.62 -23.90
CA GLY A 383 -0.24 8.82 -24.57
C GLY A 383 -1.28 9.56 -25.43
N ARG A 384 -2.58 9.24 -25.32
CA ARG A 384 -3.68 9.93 -26.02
C ARG A 384 -4.51 10.73 -25.03
N CYS A 385 -4.72 12.01 -25.33
CA CYS A 385 -5.41 12.97 -24.47
C CYS A 385 -6.68 13.49 -25.15
N MET A 386 -7.75 13.72 -24.37
CA MET A 386 -9.00 14.35 -24.83
C MET A 386 -8.80 15.86 -25.05
N VAL A 387 -9.26 16.38 -26.19
CA VAL A 387 -9.05 17.77 -26.60
C VAL A 387 -10.30 18.37 -27.25
N ARG A 388 -10.41 19.70 -27.21
CA ARG A 388 -11.30 20.46 -28.09
C ARG A 388 -10.79 20.30 -29.53
N GLY A 389 -11.59 19.64 -30.35
CA GLY A 389 -11.37 19.43 -31.78
C GLY A 389 -11.95 20.56 -32.64
N PRO A 390 -12.20 20.30 -33.94
CA PRO A 390 -12.74 21.29 -34.88
C PRO A 390 -14.03 21.95 -34.38
N GLU A 391 -14.13 23.26 -34.63
CA GLU A 391 -15.33 24.07 -34.38
C GLU A 391 -16.40 23.80 -35.44
N PHE A 392 -17.66 24.00 -35.08
CA PHE A 392 -18.77 24.03 -36.04
C PHE A 392 -18.86 25.39 -36.71
N ASP A 393 -19.43 25.47 -37.92
CA ASP A 393 -19.54 26.71 -38.70
C ASP A 393 -20.28 27.85 -37.95
N ALA A 394 -21.12 27.52 -36.97
CA ALA A 394 -21.81 28.46 -36.10
C ALA A 394 -20.95 29.07 -34.97
N GLY A 395 -19.70 28.60 -34.78
CA GLY A 395 -18.72 29.15 -33.83
C GLY A 395 -18.99 28.92 -32.33
N ASP A 396 -20.21 28.52 -31.94
CA ASP A 396 -20.58 28.38 -30.52
C ASP A 396 -19.92 27.19 -29.80
N GLY A 397 -19.45 26.19 -30.56
CA GLY A 397 -18.83 24.99 -30.03
C GLY A 397 -18.19 24.12 -31.11
N GLY A 398 -17.84 22.89 -30.77
CA GLY A 398 -17.16 21.97 -31.68
C GLY A 398 -17.13 20.51 -31.24
N LEU A 399 -16.42 19.69 -32.01
CA LEU A 399 -16.21 18.27 -31.72
C LEU A 399 -15.21 18.08 -30.56
N VAL A 400 -15.38 17.03 -29.77
CA VAL A 400 -14.36 16.56 -28.81
C VAL A 400 -13.61 15.38 -29.42
N THR A 401 -12.31 15.53 -29.58
CA THR A 401 -11.45 14.53 -30.22
C THR A 401 -10.32 14.13 -29.29
N GLN A 402 -9.47 13.20 -29.73
CA GLN A 402 -8.21 12.92 -29.06
C GLN A 402 -7.00 13.26 -29.93
N ARG A 403 -5.88 13.57 -29.27
CA ARG A 403 -4.56 13.84 -29.86
C ARG A 403 -3.47 13.21 -28.99
N PRO A 404 -2.22 13.09 -29.47
CA PRO A 404 -1.09 12.80 -28.60
C PRO A 404 -1.04 13.79 -27.43
N CYS A 405 -0.84 13.28 -26.21
CA CYS A 405 -0.57 14.10 -25.04
C CYS A 405 0.74 14.88 -25.26
N GLN A 406 0.80 16.10 -24.70
CA GLN A 406 1.94 17.01 -24.86
C GLN A 406 2.51 17.33 -23.49
N SER A 407 3.83 17.49 -23.38
CA SER A 407 4.52 17.86 -22.13
C SER A 407 4.23 19.28 -21.64
N SER A 408 3.67 20.13 -22.52
CA SER A 408 3.17 21.46 -22.19
C SER A 408 1.85 21.66 -22.92
N PRO A 409 0.75 21.10 -22.39
CA PRO A 409 -0.52 21.04 -23.11
C PRO A 409 -1.16 22.43 -23.25
N PRO A 410 -1.64 22.81 -24.44
CA PRO A 410 -2.39 24.05 -24.62
C PRO A 410 -3.74 23.97 -23.91
N SER A 411 -4.36 25.12 -23.68
CA SER A 411 -5.66 25.21 -22.99
C SER A 411 -6.77 24.39 -23.65
N SER A 412 -6.70 24.14 -24.96
CA SER A 412 -7.63 23.25 -25.69
C SER A 412 -7.58 21.78 -25.25
N HIS A 413 -6.55 21.34 -24.52
CA HIS A 413 -6.41 19.99 -23.98
C HIS A 413 -6.87 19.86 -22.52
N GLN A 414 -7.26 20.97 -21.88
CA GLN A 414 -7.49 21.05 -20.43
C GLN A 414 -8.98 21.06 -20.06
N TRP A 415 -9.35 20.21 -19.10
CA TRP A 415 -10.72 19.99 -18.66
C TRP A 415 -10.81 20.00 -17.12
N THR A 416 -11.94 20.44 -16.56
CA THR A 416 -12.14 20.55 -15.11
C THR A 416 -13.55 20.15 -14.73
N ALA A 417 -13.66 19.16 -13.84
CA ALA A 417 -14.92 18.79 -13.20
C ALA A 417 -15.34 19.91 -12.24
N THR A 418 -16.50 20.53 -12.49
CA THR A 418 -17.03 21.66 -11.73
C THR A 418 -18.43 21.32 -11.24
N LYS A 419 -18.71 21.48 -9.95
CA LYS A 419 -20.08 21.30 -9.43
C LYS A 419 -21.02 22.38 -10.00
N PRO A 420 -22.30 22.08 -10.23
CA PRO A 420 -23.30 23.10 -10.53
C PRO A 420 -23.75 23.84 -9.27
N ASP A 421 -23.93 25.15 -9.40
CA ASP A 421 -24.38 26.01 -8.29
C ASP A 421 -25.90 25.92 -8.04
N THR A 422 -26.67 25.42 -9.01
CA THR A 422 -28.15 25.48 -9.04
C THR A 422 -28.84 24.12 -9.18
N PHE A 423 -28.10 23.01 -9.07
CA PHE A 423 -28.64 21.66 -9.30
C PHE A 423 -28.67 20.81 -8.03
N ASP A 424 -29.58 19.82 -8.04
CA ASP A 424 -30.17 19.05 -6.93
C ASP A 424 -29.27 18.24 -5.97
N GLY A 425 -27.98 18.57 -5.84
CA GLY A 425 -27.07 18.00 -4.85
C GLY A 425 -26.62 16.56 -5.12
N LYS A 426 -27.12 15.90 -6.18
CA LYS A 426 -26.90 14.48 -6.51
C LYS A 426 -25.48 14.11 -6.99
N GLY A 427 -24.46 14.92 -6.69
CA GLY A 427 -23.05 14.58 -6.91
C GLY A 427 -22.54 14.69 -8.36
N TYR A 428 -23.36 15.13 -9.31
CA TYR A 428 -22.95 15.37 -10.70
C TYR A 428 -22.00 16.56 -10.86
N PHE A 429 -21.20 16.54 -11.94
CA PHE A 429 -20.29 17.62 -12.33
C PHE A 429 -20.47 17.99 -13.81
N TRP A 430 -20.28 19.27 -14.14
CA TRP A 430 -19.96 19.69 -15.50
C TRP A 430 -18.47 19.42 -15.77
N ILE A 431 -18.15 18.79 -16.90
CA ILE A 431 -16.76 18.71 -17.37
C ILE A 431 -16.51 19.93 -18.28
N LYS A 432 -15.96 20.99 -17.70
CA LYS A 432 -15.73 22.28 -18.38
C LYS A 432 -14.36 22.32 -19.04
N ALA A 433 -14.31 22.76 -20.29
CA ALA A 433 -13.07 23.13 -20.96
C ALA A 433 -12.54 24.48 -20.42
N SER A 434 -11.26 24.76 -20.65
CA SER A 434 -10.59 26.02 -20.30
C SER A 434 -11.27 27.32 -20.76
N ASN A 435 -12.07 27.28 -21.84
CA ASN A 435 -12.84 28.42 -22.35
C ASN A 435 -14.24 28.53 -21.72
N GLY A 436 -14.53 27.80 -20.64
CA GLY A 436 -15.79 27.84 -19.90
C GLY A 436 -16.95 27.06 -20.54
N LYS A 437 -16.75 26.46 -21.73
CA LYS A 437 -17.74 25.62 -22.43
C LYS A 437 -17.78 24.20 -21.80
N CYS A 438 -18.92 23.53 -21.86
CA CYS A 438 -19.16 22.22 -21.24
C CYS A 438 -19.06 21.07 -22.25
N LEU A 439 -18.58 19.91 -21.78
CA LEU A 439 -18.69 18.62 -22.48
C LEU A 439 -20.16 18.18 -22.56
N THR A 440 -20.66 17.95 -23.78
CA THR A 440 -22.07 17.64 -24.05
C THR A 440 -22.24 16.54 -25.10
N MET A 441 -23.49 16.09 -25.25
CA MET A 441 -23.96 15.24 -26.34
C MET A 441 -24.83 16.05 -27.32
N PRO A 442 -25.02 15.58 -28.58
CA PRO A 442 -26.04 16.14 -29.47
C PRO A 442 -27.42 15.97 -28.84
N TYR A 443 -28.23 17.03 -28.86
CA TYR A 443 -29.62 16.94 -28.44
C TYR A 443 -30.50 16.38 -29.57
N ASN A 444 -31.34 15.39 -29.25
CA ASN A 444 -32.22 14.73 -30.22
C ASN A 444 -33.69 14.74 -29.73
N ASN A 445 -34.25 15.94 -29.54
CA ASN A 445 -35.67 16.17 -29.21
C ASN A 445 -36.22 15.26 -28.09
N GLY A 446 -35.49 15.17 -26.97
CA GLY A 446 -35.87 14.37 -25.81
C GLY A 446 -35.47 12.89 -25.87
N THR A 447 -35.01 12.38 -27.01
CA THR A 447 -34.49 11.00 -27.14
C THR A 447 -33.01 10.96 -26.77
N ALA A 448 -32.65 10.10 -25.81
CA ALA A 448 -31.27 9.89 -25.41
C ALA A 448 -30.42 9.31 -26.57
N PRO A 449 -29.24 9.87 -26.90
CA PRO A 449 -28.37 9.32 -27.94
C PRO A 449 -27.79 7.96 -27.54
N ALA A 450 -27.52 7.11 -28.53
CA ALA A 450 -27.01 5.75 -28.33
C ALA A 450 -25.48 5.68 -28.10
N ALA A 451 -24.98 4.50 -27.74
CA ALA A 451 -23.55 4.19 -27.73
C ALA A 451 -22.90 4.46 -29.11
N GLY A 452 -21.63 4.85 -29.11
CA GLY A 452 -20.90 5.30 -30.30
C GLY A 452 -21.16 6.76 -30.70
N THR A 453 -22.09 7.47 -30.05
CA THR A 453 -22.35 8.89 -30.36
C THR A 453 -21.15 9.76 -29.97
N GLN A 454 -20.73 10.60 -30.92
CA GLN A 454 -19.63 11.58 -30.79
C GLN A 454 -19.96 12.69 -29.79
N LEU A 455 -19.00 13.03 -28.91
CA LEU A 455 -19.15 14.12 -27.93
C LEU A 455 -18.81 15.50 -28.52
N PHE A 456 -19.45 16.54 -27.98
CA PHE A 456 -19.22 17.94 -28.36
C PHE A 456 -18.76 18.77 -27.15
N TRP A 457 -18.19 19.95 -27.42
CA TRP A 457 -18.05 21.02 -26.43
C TRP A 457 -18.91 22.21 -26.87
N TRP A 458 -19.72 22.74 -25.95
CA TRP A 458 -20.80 23.69 -26.25
C TRP A 458 -21.04 24.63 -25.05
N PRO A 459 -21.72 25.79 -25.17
CA PRO A 459 -22.15 26.57 -24.01
C PRO A 459 -22.85 25.71 -22.96
N CYS A 460 -22.49 25.96 -21.69
CA CYS A 460 -23.09 25.27 -20.56
C CYS A 460 -24.55 25.69 -20.40
N GLU A 461 -25.47 24.75 -20.49
CA GLU A 461 -26.92 24.99 -20.39
C GLU A 461 -27.40 24.87 -18.95
N THR A 462 -28.23 25.83 -18.52
CA THR A 462 -28.84 25.90 -17.19
C THR A 462 -30.34 25.61 -17.18
N ARG A 463 -30.92 25.22 -18.32
CA ARG A 463 -32.35 24.91 -18.47
C ARG A 463 -32.63 23.42 -18.25
N TRP A 464 -33.92 23.08 -18.11
CA TRP A 464 -34.44 21.76 -17.66
C TRP A 464 -34.00 20.52 -18.46
N PHE A 465 -33.30 20.65 -19.59
CA PHE A 465 -32.78 19.54 -20.40
C PHE A 465 -31.27 19.26 -20.18
N SER A 466 -30.65 19.86 -19.16
CA SER A 466 -29.19 19.89 -18.91
C SER A 466 -28.51 18.55 -18.61
N GLY A 467 -29.24 17.43 -18.50
CA GLY A 467 -28.68 16.11 -18.18
C GLY A 467 -27.58 15.62 -19.14
N SER A 468 -27.61 16.06 -20.40
CA SER A 468 -26.61 15.75 -21.43
C SER A 468 -25.21 16.29 -21.13
N GLN A 469 -25.10 17.30 -20.26
CA GLN A 469 -23.85 17.98 -19.87
C GLN A 469 -23.35 17.58 -18.48
N MET A 470 -24.10 16.74 -17.78
CA MET A 470 -23.91 16.39 -16.38
C MET A 470 -23.33 14.98 -16.28
N TRP A 471 -22.20 14.87 -15.57
CA TRP A 471 -21.42 13.63 -15.50
C TRP A 471 -21.18 13.23 -14.06
N ASN A 472 -21.45 11.97 -13.73
CA ASN A 472 -20.94 11.34 -12.52
C ASN A 472 -19.46 11.02 -12.74
N VAL A 473 -18.60 11.61 -11.91
CA VAL A 473 -17.15 11.36 -11.91
C VAL A 473 -16.89 10.26 -10.90
N MET A 474 -16.95 9.01 -11.37
CA MET A 474 -16.75 7.82 -10.52
C MET A 474 -15.25 7.51 -10.46
N PRO A 475 -14.59 7.59 -9.29
CA PRO A 475 -13.23 7.15 -9.15
C PRO A 475 -13.11 5.69 -9.57
N THR A 476 -12.16 5.40 -10.45
CA THR A 476 -11.81 4.04 -10.85
C THR A 476 -10.30 3.89 -10.78
N LYS A 477 -9.87 2.63 -10.76
CA LYS A 477 -8.57 2.26 -10.23
C LYS A 477 -7.82 1.53 -11.37
N LEU A 478 -6.82 2.20 -11.95
CA LEU A 478 -5.99 1.68 -13.06
C LEU A 478 -4.59 1.29 -12.58
N ALA A 479 -4.33 0.01 -12.34
CA ALA A 479 -3.02 -0.45 -11.91
C ALA A 479 -1.97 -0.23 -13.00
N THR A 480 -0.77 0.21 -12.62
CA THR A 480 0.38 0.33 -13.51
C THR A 480 1.58 -0.40 -12.91
N ALA A 481 2.54 -0.81 -13.74
CA ALA A 481 3.78 -1.51 -13.31
C ALA A 481 4.70 -0.68 -12.39
N THR A 482 4.27 0.51 -11.97
CA THR A 482 4.98 1.44 -11.09
C THR A 482 4.07 2.02 -10.00
N GLY A 483 2.95 1.36 -9.68
CA GLY A 483 2.00 1.78 -8.64
C GLY A 483 0.64 2.26 -9.15
N SER A 484 0.07 3.27 -8.47
CA SER A 484 -1.29 3.75 -8.70
C SER A 484 -1.35 5.11 -9.37
N ARG A 485 -2.36 5.31 -10.23
CA ARG A 485 -2.72 6.63 -10.77
C ARG A 485 -4.21 6.88 -10.62
N PRO A 486 -4.64 8.10 -10.22
CA PRO A 486 -6.04 8.47 -10.19
C PRO A 486 -6.67 8.37 -11.58
N ALA A 487 -7.70 7.54 -11.70
CA ALA A 487 -8.47 7.36 -12.91
C ALA A 487 -9.96 7.52 -12.62
N TYR A 488 -10.75 7.80 -13.66
CA TYR A 488 -12.18 8.04 -13.52
C TYR A 488 -12.97 7.45 -14.68
N TYR A 489 -14.15 6.90 -14.37
CA TYR A 489 -15.24 6.83 -15.32
C TYR A 489 -16.03 8.13 -15.25
N PHE A 490 -16.40 8.67 -16.40
CA PHE A 490 -17.35 9.78 -16.48
C PHE A 490 -18.62 9.21 -17.09
N ILE A 491 -19.65 8.99 -16.27
CA ILE A 491 -20.95 8.46 -16.75
C ILE A 491 -21.94 9.61 -16.92
N ASN A 492 -22.51 9.72 -18.12
CA ASN A 492 -23.45 10.77 -18.47
C ASN A 492 -24.79 10.56 -17.74
N ASN A 493 -25.31 11.60 -17.12
CA ASN A 493 -26.53 11.51 -16.32
C ASN A 493 -27.78 11.22 -17.18
N TRP A 494 -27.82 11.67 -18.44
CA TRP A 494 -28.97 11.45 -19.31
C TRP A 494 -29.02 10.05 -19.90
N THR A 495 -27.85 9.49 -20.27
CA THR A 495 -27.78 8.21 -21.02
C THR A 495 -27.35 7.03 -20.18
N GLY A 496 -26.72 7.25 -19.01
CA GLY A 496 -26.08 6.19 -18.21
C GLY A 496 -24.82 5.59 -18.85
N LEU A 497 -24.35 6.15 -19.97
CA LEU A 497 -23.20 5.66 -20.73
C LEU A 497 -21.91 6.38 -20.31
N CYS A 498 -20.77 5.70 -20.46
CA CYS A 498 -19.46 6.19 -20.08
C CYS A 498 -18.75 6.91 -21.24
N LEU A 499 -18.09 8.03 -20.91
CA LEU A 499 -17.09 8.70 -21.75
C LEU A 499 -16.03 7.70 -22.23
N SER A 500 -15.91 7.51 -23.54
CA SER A 500 -15.03 6.49 -24.14
C SER A 500 -14.24 7.06 -25.32
N MET A 501 -13.09 6.46 -25.60
CA MET A 501 -12.52 6.53 -26.96
C MET A 501 -13.29 5.59 -27.90
N ASP A 502 -13.44 6.04 -29.15
CA ASP A 502 -13.88 5.19 -30.27
C ASP A 502 -12.71 4.28 -30.72
N PRO A 503 -12.85 2.95 -30.64
CA PRO A 503 -11.79 2.03 -31.05
C PRO A 503 -11.47 2.11 -32.55
N ALA A 504 -12.44 2.48 -33.41
CA ALA A 504 -12.24 2.56 -34.84
C ALA A 504 -11.38 3.76 -35.27
N THR A 505 -11.28 4.79 -34.43
CA THR A 505 -10.50 6.01 -34.71
C THR A 505 -9.44 6.31 -33.63
N ALA A 506 -9.21 5.39 -32.69
CA ALA A 506 -8.29 5.58 -31.57
C ALA A 506 -6.84 5.90 -31.97
N SER A 507 -6.37 5.34 -33.08
CA SER A 507 -5.00 5.49 -33.60
C SER A 507 -4.78 6.77 -34.43
N THR A 508 -5.83 7.43 -34.93
CA THR A 508 -5.70 8.61 -35.80
C THR A 508 -5.68 9.91 -35.01
N SER A 509 -4.88 10.91 -35.43
CA SER A 509 -4.91 12.23 -34.78
C SER A 509 -6.23 12.93 -35.09
N GLY A 510 -6.95 13.40 -34.06
CA GLY A 510 -8.32 13.91 -34.23
C GLY A 510 -9.39 12.82 -34.22
N GLY A 511 -9.06 11.59 -33.82
CA GLY A 511 -10.04 10.51 -33.64
C GLY A 511 -11.09 10.81 -32.58
N LYS A 512 -12.20 10.07 -32.65
CA LYS A 512 -13.45 10.38 -31.95
C LYS A 512 -13.38 10.05 -30.45
N VAL A 513 -14.02 10.91 -29.67
CA VAL A 513 -14.41 10.64 -28.28
C VAL A 513 -15.93 10.51 -28.28
N THR A 514 -16.42 9.44 -27.68
CA THR A 514 -17.82 9.01 -27.75
C THR A 514 -18.37 8.71 -26.35
N GLN A 515 -19.65 8.35 -26.28
CA GLN A 515 -20.20 7.60 -25.15
C GLN A 515 -20.34 6.12 -25.54
N ASP A 516 -20.18 5.20 -24.58
CA ASP A 516 -20.36 3.76 -24.78
C ASP A 516 -20.81 3.07 -23.48
N ALA A 517 -21.16 1.79 -23.53
CA ALA A 517 -21.50 0.99 -22.37
C ALA A 517 -20.40 1.07 -21.31
N CYS A 518 -20.77 1.38 -20.07
CA CYS A 518 -19.83 1.36 -18.96
C CYS A 518 -19.32 -0.07 -18.73
N PRO A 519 -18.01 -0.26 -18.45
CA PRO A 519 -17.46 -1.53 -18.01
C PRO A 519 -18.18 -2.05 -16.76
N LYS A 520 -18.21 -3.38 -16.62
CA LYS A 520 -18.80 -4.08 -15.46
C LYS A 520 -17.80 -4.21 -14.33
#